data_AF-A0A9P8L7Y9-F1
#
_entry.id   AF-A0A9P8L7Y9-F1
#
_cell.length_a   1.000
_cell.length_b   1.000
_cell.length_c   1.000
_cell.angle_alpha   90.00
_cell.angle_beta   90.00
_cell.angle_gamma   90.00
#
_symmetry.space_group_name_H-M   'P 1'
#
loop_
_entity.id
_entity.type
_entity.pdbx_description
1 polymer ?
#
loop_
_entity_poly.entity_id
_entity_poly.type
_entity_poly.pdbx_seq_one_letter_code
_entity_poly.pdbx_strand_id
1 'polypeptide(L)' 'MNTFLLNTGTTIQAVSFGTFQSEAGNTGVESAVLSAFDAGYRQIDTASAYGNEEEVGKAIKRSGIARHELFVITKL' A
#
# COMPACT_ATOMS: atom_id res chain seq x y z
N MET A 1 6.10 14.07 -4.92
CA MET A 1 4.65 13.76 -4.89
C MET A 1 3.93 14.89 -4.16
N ASN A 2 2.74 15.30 -4.60
CA ASN A 2 1.93 16.25 -3.81
C ASN A 2 1.40 15.56 -2.55
N THR A 3 1.29 16.31 -1.46
CA THR A 3 0.79 15.82 -0.17
C THR A 3 -0.32 16.72 0.36
N PHE A 4 -1.21 16.15 1.17
CA PHE A 4 -2.31 16.87 1.81
C PHE A 4 -2.29 16.66 3.32
N LEU A 5 -2.56 17.74 4.04
CA LEU A 5 -2.74 17.72 5.50
C LEU A 5 -4.18 17.34 5.82
N LEU A 6 -4.36 16.26 6.57
CA LEU A 6 -5.66 15.88 7.11
C LEU A 6 -6.03 16.79 8.29
N ASN A 7 -7.32 16.86 8.62
CA ASN A 7 -7.81 17.63 9.77
C ASN A 7 -7.26 17.13 11.12
N THR A 8 -6.67 15.93 11.16
CA THR A 8 -5.98 15.33 12.31
C THR A 8 -4.51 15.74 12.43
N GLY A 9 -3.98 16.52 11.48
CA GLY A 9 -2.57 16.91 11.43
C GLY A 9 -1.65 15.89 10.74
N THR A 10 -2.16 14.70 10.36
CA THR A 10 -1.41 13.72 9.59
C THR A 10 -1.30 14.14 8.12
N THR A 11 -0.14 13.93 7.52
CA THR A 11 0.09 14.19 6.09
C THR A 11 -0.03 12.90 5.28
N ILE A 12 -0.76 12.93 4.17
CA ILE A 12 -0.88 11.81 3.22
C ILE A 12 -0.44 12.22 1.82
N GLN A 13 -0.11 11.24 0.97
CA GLN A 13 0.18 11.51 -0.44
C GLN A 13 -1.11 11.67 -1.25
N ALA A 14 -1.05 12.54 -2.26
CA ALA A 14 -2.15 12.76 -3.20
C ALA A 14 -2.51 11.52 -4.01
N VAL A 15 -1.57 10.58 -4.17
CA VAL A 15 -1.70 9.39 -4.99
C VAL A 15 -1.35 8.17 -4.15
N SER A 16 -2.22 7.16 -4.19
CA SER A 16 -2.10 5.89 -3.47
C SER A 16 -2.19 4.72 -4.46
N PHE A 17 -1.53 3.61 -4.14
CA PHE A 17 -1.63 2.37 -4.91
C PHE A 17 -2.71 1.47 -4.31
N GLY A 18 -3.75 1.13 -5.08
CA GLY A 18 -4.84 0.25 -4.64
C GLY A 18 -4.62 -1.21 -5.06
N THR A 19 -4.99 -2.16 -4.21
CA THR A 19 -4.74 -3.60 -4.43
C THR A 19 -5.98 -4.42 -4.79
N PHE A 20 -7.09 -3.77 -5.17
CA PHE A 20 -8.35 -4.45 -5.46
C PHE A 20 -8.28 -5.30 -6.74
N GLN A 21 -9.05 -6.40 -6.76
CA GLN A 21 -9.27 -7.27 -7.93
C GLN A 21 -7.99 -7.83 -8.59
N SER A 22 -7.04 -8.28 -7.77
CA SER A 22 -5.99 -9.17 -8.26
C SER A 22 -6.56 -10.50 -8.75
N GLU A 23 -5.74 -11.26 -9.48
CA GLU A 23 -6.05 -12.62 -9.91
C GLU A 23 -6.45 -13.55 -8.74
N ALA A 24 -7.09 -14.67 -9.08
CA ALA A 24 -7.50 -15.68 -8.11
C ALA A 24 -6.33 -16.11 -7.22
N GLY A 25 -6.51 -16.02 -5.90
CA GLY A 25 -5.48 -16.34 -4.92
C GLY A 25 -4.49 -15.21 -4.60
N ASN A 26 -4.68 -14.00 -5.15
CA ASN A 26 -3.91 -12.79 -4.83
C ASN A 26 -2.39 -12.89 -5.05
N THR A 27 -1.92 -13.87 -5.83
CA THR A 27 -0.49 -14.18 -6.02
C THR A 27 0.33 -13.02 -6.61
N GLY A 28 -0.30 -12.17 -7.43
CA GLY A 28 0.33 -10.99 -8.01
C GLY A 28 0.48 -9.79 -7.06
N VAL A 29 -0.28 -9.72 -5.97
CA VAL A 29 -0.37 -8.51 -5.12
C VAL A 29 0.98 -8.12 -4.54
N GLU A 30 1.74 -9.08 -4.02
CA GLU A 30 3.06 -8.81 -3.45
C GLU A 30 4.01 -8.17 -4.48
N SER A 31 4.06 -8.72 -5.70
CA SER A 31 4.90 -8.20 -6.78
C SER A 31 4.44 -6.83 -7.29
N ALA A 32 3.13 -6.59 -7.31
CA ALA A 32 2.54 -5.32 -7.72
C ALA A 32 2.86 -4.21 -6.72
N VAL A 33 2.78 -4.49 -5.42
CA VAL A 33 3.14 -3.54 -4.36
C VAL A 33 4.65 -3.25 -4.36
N LEU A 34 5.51 -4.26 -4.57
CA LEU A 34 6.95 -4.03 -4.74
C LEU A 34 7.23 -3.11 -5.95
N SER A 35 6.59 -3.37 -7.09
CA SER A 35 6.72 -2.52 -8.28
C SER A 35 6.23 -1.09 -8.03
N ALA A 36 5.16 -0.92 -7.23
CA ALA A 36 4.70 0.41 -6.82
C ALA A 36 5.75 1.12 -5.94
N PHE A 37 6.40 0.42 -5.02
CA PHE A 37 7.48 0.99 -4.21
C PHE A 37 8.68 1.42 -5.06
N ASP A 38 9.07 0.62 -6.06
CA ASP A 38 10.12 0.95 -7.03
C ASP A 38 9.76 2.18 -7.89
N ALA A 39 8.48 2.32 -8.23
CA ALA A 39 7.94 3.51 -8.91
C ALA A 39 7.80 4.75 -7.99
N GLY A 40 8.17 4.65 -6.72
CA GLY A 40 8.19 5.76 -5.77
C GLY A 40 6.93 5.94 -4.93
N TYR A 41 5.95 5.04 -5.01
CA TYR A 41 4.79 5.07 -4.12
C TYR A 41 5.24 4.85 -2.68
N ARG A 42 4.62 5.55 -1.73
CA ARG A 42 4.73 5.21 -0.29
C ARG A 42 3.38 5.11 0.41
N GLN A 43 2.30 5.07 -0.35
CA GLN A 43 0.95 4.90 0.17
C GLN A 43 0.26 3.72 -0.51
N ILE A 44 -0.14 2.73 0.28
CA ILE A 44 -0.78 1.49 -0.18
C ILE A 44 -2.19 1.39 0.43
N ASP A 45 -3.17 1.13 -0.41
CA ASP A 45 -4.58 0.95 -0.08
C ASP A 45 -5.01 -0.49 -0.35
N THR A 46 -5.46 -1.17 0.72
CA THR A 46 -6.04 -2.52 0.71
C THR A 46 -7.34 -2.52 1.52
N ALA A 47 -7.95 -3.69 1.73
CA ALA A 47 -9.11 -3.91 2.59
C ALA A 47 -9.19 -5.37 3.02
N SER A 48 -9.77 -5.64 4.19
CA SER A 48 -10.08 -6.99 4.67
C SER A 48 -10.86 -7.81 3.63
N ALA A 49 -11.85 -7.17 2.97
CA ALA A 49 -12.67 -7.79 1.94
C ALA A 49 -11.91 -8.25 0.69
N TYR A 50 -10.67 -7.77 0.47
CA TYR A 50 -9.86 -8.15 -0.70
C TYR A 50 -9.09 -9.46 -0.43
N GLY A 51 -8.98 -9.87 0.84
CA GLY A 51 -8.26 -11.07 1.25
C GLY A 51 -6.78 -11.06 0.85
N ASN A 52 -6.17 -9.87 0.74
CA ASN A 52 -4.78 -9.71 0.26
C ASN A 52 -3.84 -8.91 1.17
N GLU A 53 -4.23 -8.69 2.42
CA GLU A 53 -3.42 -7.93 3.38
C GLU A 53 -2.12 -8.65 3.73
N GLU A 54 -2.10 -9.99 3.68
CA GLU A 54 -0.90 -10.77 3.95
C GLU A 54 0.17 -10.53 2.87
N GLU A 55 -0.22 -10.48 1.60
CA GLU A 55 0.62 -10.22 0.44
C GLU A 55 1.16 -8.79 0.48
N VAL A 56 0.32 -7.82 0.87
CA VAL A 56 0.77 -6.43 1.13
C VAL A 56 1.82 -6.41 2.25
N GLY A 57 1.59 -7.14 3.35
CA GLY A 57 2.52 -7.26 4.46
C GLY A 57 3.87 -7.87 4.05
N LYS A 58 3.85 -8.92 3.20
CA LYS A 58 5.06 -9.53 2.63
C LYS A 58 5.84 -8.52 1.79
N ALA A 59 5.17 -7.76 0.93
CA ALA A 59 5.79 -6.71 0.12
C ALA A 59 6.43 -5.61 0.97
N ILE A 60 5.74 -5.13 2.02
CA ILE A 60 6.27 -4.14 2.96
C ILE A 60 7.54 -4.67 3.64
N LYS A 61 7.54 -5.93 4.08
CA LYS A 61 8.71 -6.54 4.75
C LYS A 61 9.89 -6.69 3.80
N ARG A 62 9.63 -7.07 2.53
CA ARG A 62 10.66 -7.29 1.51
C ARG A 62 11.22 -6.01 0.91
N SER A 63 10.46 -4.91 0.89
CA SER A 63 10.89 -3.66 0.26
C SER A 63 12.11 -3.02 0.93
N GLY A 64 12.33 -3.32 2.22
CA GLY A 64 13.39 -2.69 3.02
C GLY A 64 13.16 -1.19 3.31
N ILE A 65 12.01 -0.63 2.91
CA ILE A 65 11.65 0.76 3.19
C ILE A 65 11.33 0.90 4.68
N ALA A 66 11.84 1.95 5.32
CA ALA A 66 11.58 2.17 6.73
C ALA A 66 10.07 2.36 6.96
N ARG A 67 9.52 1.70 7.98
CA ARG A 67 8.06 1.68 8.21
C ARG A 67 7.45 3.08 8.31
N HIS A 68 8.16 4.06 8.88
CA HIS A 68 7.67 5.43 9.04
C HIS A 68 7.56 6.22 7.72
N GLU A 69 8.20 5.74 6.65
CA GLU A 69 8.05 6.33 5.31
C GLU A 69 6.76 5.86 4.61
N LEU A 70 6.11 4.80 5.12
CA LEU A 70 4.95 4.17 4.50
C LEU A 70 3.64 4.58 5.17
N PHE A 71 2.61 4.83 4.36
CA PHE A 71 1.24 5.01 4.80
C PHE A 71 0.39 3.83 4.28
N VAL A 72 -0.25 3.09 5.18
CA VAL A 72 -0.99 1.86 4.83
C VAL A 72 -2.44 2.03 5.25
N ILE A 73 -3.36 1.77 4.33
CA ILE A 73 -4.81 1.93 4.51
C ILE A 73 -5.47 0.55 4.39
N THR A 74 -6.33 0.21 5.34
CA THR A 74 -7.24 -0.94 5.27
C THR A 74 -8.66 -0.54 5.67
N LYS A 75 -9.62 -1.44 5.50
CA LYS A 75 -11.06 -1.21 5.63
C LYS A 75 -11.71 -2.41 6.34
N LEU A 76 -12.67 -2.13 7.24
CA LEU A 76 -13.53 -3.12 7.91
C LEU A 76 -14.56 -3.70 6.94
#